data_AF-W7QED8-F1
#
_entry.id   AF-W7QED8-F1
#
_cell.length_a   1.000
_cell.length_b   1.000
_cell.length_c   1.000
_cell.angle_alpha   90.00
_cell.angle_beta   90.00
_cell.angle_gamma   90.00
#
_symmetry.space_group_name_H-M   'P 1'
#
loop_
_entity.id
_entity.type
_entity.pdbx_description
1 polymer ?
#
loop_
_entity_poly.entity_id
_entity_poly.type
_entity_poly.pdbx_seq_one_letter_code
_entity_poly.pdbx_strand_id
1 'polypeptide(L)'
;MQRLEAELDRLDSTARNVILHGMGELIMRNQDAHTNHIYLLARLLDAFDISDRQLDIDWPSHLQQLATLDEAETQWVLEILTVATLLGGTWRGRPRRFMQEVHEACGATLDEERLKARRQRMLEGRQDA
;
A
#
# COMPACT_ATOMS: atom_id res chain seq x y z
N MET A 1 -12.15 -0.33 11.15
CA MET A 1 -10.91 -1.11 11.33
C MET A 1 -11.17 -2.61 11.26
N GLN A 2 -12.16 -3.15 11.99
CA GLN A 2 -12.57 -4.58 11.92
C GLN A 2 -12.88 -5.11 10.51
N ARG A 3 -13.43 -4.27 9.61
CA ARG A 3 -13.73 -4.65 8.22
C ARG A 3 -12.48 -4.80 7.35
N LEU A 4 -11.39 -4.10 7.69
CA LEU A 4 -10.10 -4.26 7.01
C LEU A 4 -9.47 -5.58 7.44
N GLU A 5 -9.41 -5.85 8.75
CA GLU A 5 -8.83 -7.08 9.31
C GLU A 5 -9.50 -8.36 8.78
N ALA A 6 -10.83 -8.40 8.69
CA ALA A 6 -11.56 -9.55 8.18
C ALA A 6 -11.39 -9.79 6.66
N GLU A 7 -11.11 -8.74 5.89
CA GLU A 7 -10.85 -8.84 4.46
C GLU A 7 -9.37 -9.16 4.17
N LEU A 8 -8.45 -8.70 5.03
CA LEU A 8 -7.02 -9.02 4.96
C LEU A 8 -6.74 -10.52 5.13
N ASP A 9 -7.55 -11.23 5.92
CA ASP A 9 -7.47 -12.70 6.05
C ASP A 9 -7.72 -13.44 4.73
N ARG A 10 -8.40 -12.80 3.77
CA ARG A 10 -8.73 -13.39 2.47
C ARG A 10 -7.62 -13.22 1.42
N LEU A 11 -6.63 -12.35 1.69
CA LEU A 11 -5.48 -12.18 0.82
C LEU A 11 -4.58 -13.40 0.89
N ASP A 12 -4.10 -13.87 -0.26
CA ASP A 12 -3.08 -14.90 -0.30
C ASP A 12 -1.72 -14.40 0.23
N SER A 13 -0.74 -15.29 0.34
CA SER A 13 0.61 -14.93 0.76
C SER A 13 1.29 -13.95 -0.19
N THR A 14 0.97 -14.00 -1.49
CA THR A 14 1.58 -13.17 -2.53
C THR A 14 1.18 -11.71 -2.34
N ALA A 15 -0.12 -11.43 -2.26
CA ALA A 15 -0.67 -10.11 -2.03
C ALA A 15 -0.18 -9.52 -0.70
N ARG A 16 -0.15 -10.33 0.37
CA ARG A 16 0.41 -9.92 1.68
C ARG A 16 1.86 -9.49 1.56
N ASN A 17 2.70 -10.29 0.88
CA ASN A 17 4.11 -9.96 0.66
C ASN A 17 4.25 -8.68 -0.18
N VAL A 18 3.52 -8.55 -1.27
CA VAL A 18 3.56 -7.33 -2.10
C VAL A 18 3.20 -6.09 -1.27
N ILE A 19 2.19 -6.17 -0.39
CA ILE A 19 1.82 -5.08 0.50
C ILE A 19 2.97 -4.74 1.46
N LEU A 20 3.55 -5.72 2.14
CA LEU A 20 4.60 -5.48 3.13
C LEU A 20 5.88 -4.91 2.49
N HIS A 21 6.29 -5.47 1.36
CA HIS A 21 7.50 -5.01 0.65
C HIS A 21 7.25 -3.66 -0.04
N GLY A 22 6.04 -3.40 -0.54
CA GLY A 22 5.65 -2.09 -1.05
C GLY A 22 5.61 -1.02 0.04
N MET A 23 5.17 -1.36 1.25
CA MET A 23 5.27 -0.50 2.43
C MET A 23 6.72 -0.19 2.78
N GLY A 24 7.59 -1.20 2.80
CA GLY A 24 9.02 -1.03 3.05
C GLY A 24 9.68 -0.12 2.02
N GLU A 25 9.40 -0.35 0.73
CA GLU A 25 9.90 0.47 -0.37
C GLU A 25 9.42 1.93 -0.25
N LEU A 26 8.14 2.16 0.04
CA LEU A 26 7.59 3.50 0.22
C LEU A 26 8.29 4.25 1.37
N ILE A 27 8.57 3.57 2.48
CA ILE A 27 9.31 4.13 3.62
C ILE A 27 10.75 4.47 3.20
N MET A 28 11.44 3.53 2.56
CA MET A 28 12.83 3.72 2.10
C MET A 28 12.95 4.87 1.10
N ARG A 29 12.04 4.96 0.13
CA ARG A 29 12.01 6.05 -0.87
C ARG A 29 11.79 7.40 -0.22
N ASN A 30 10.91 7.50 0.77
CA ASN A 30 10.62 8.79 1.39
C ASN A 30 11.76 9.30 2.28
N GLN A 31 12.72 8.45 2.65
CA GLN A 31 13.85 8.79 3.55
C GLN A 31 13.40 9.40 4.90
N ASP A 32 12.11 9.30 5.19
CA ASP A 32 11.47 9.73 6.41
C ASP A 32 10.39 8.69 6.73
N ALA A 33 10.65 7.94 7.80
CA ALA A 33 9.69 6.99 8.32
C ALA A 33 8.64 7.77 9.13
N HIS A 34 7.72 8.42 8.41
CA HIS A 34 6.60 9.13 9.00
C HIS A 34 5.88 8.19 9.99
N THR A 35 5.54 8.69 11.19
CA THR A 35 4.96 7.87 12.27
C THR A 35 3.76 7.05 11.80
N ASN A 36 2.95 7.59 10.88
CA ASN A 36 1.82 6.88 10.27
C ASN A 36 2.24 5.63 9.46
N HIS A 37 3.37 5.67 8.74
CA HIS A 37 3.87 4.51 8.00
C HIS A 37 4.38 3.43 8.94
N ILE A 38 5.10 3.80 9.99
CA ILE A 38 5.58 2.85 11.01
C ILE A 38 4.39 2.18 11.69
N TYR A 39 3.39 2.96 12.08
CA TYR A 39 2.17 2.44 12.68
C TYR A 39 1.42 1.51 11.74
N LEU A 40 1.21 1.92 10.48
CA LEU A 40 0.52 1.09 9.49
C LEU A 40 1.27 -0.22 9.23
N LEU A 41 2.61 -0.17 9.07
CA LEU A 41 3.43 -1.35 8.88
C LEU A 41 3.33 -2.31 10.07
N ALA A 42 3.41 -1.80 11.30
CA ALA A 42 3.24 -2.63 12.49
C ALA A 42 1.87 -3.31 12.52
N ARG A 43 0.80 -2.59 12.18
CA ARG A 43 -0.55 -3.14 12.11
C ARG A 43 -0.73 -4.19 11.02
N LEU A 44 -0.08 -4.02 9.87
CA LEU A 44 -0.10 -5.01 8.79
C LEU A 44 0.69 -6.28 9.16
N LEU A 45 1.86 -6.13 9.80
CA LEU A 45 2.63 -7.27 10.31
C LEU A 45 1.82 -8.09 11.32
N ASP A 46 1.15 -7.41 12.25
CA ASP A 46 0.29 -8.07 13.23
C ASP A 46 -0.93 -8.73 12.54
N ALA A 47 -1.55 -8.07 11.56
CA ALA A 47 -2.71 -8.60 10.84
C ALA A 47 -2.37 -9.81 9.95
N PHE A 48 -1.14 -9.88 9.43
CA PHE A 48 -0.68 -10.99 8.61
C PHE A 48 0.01 -12.10 9.40
N ASP A 49 0.01 -12.02 10.73
CA ASP A 49 0.67 -12.97 11.65
C ASP A 49 2.17 -13.18 11.33
N ILE A 50 2.84 -12.11 10.90
CA ILE A 50 4.23 -12.16 10.50
C ILE A 50 5.12 -12.07 11.75
N SER A 51 5.61 -13.24 12.15
CA SER A 51 6.50 -13.40 13.30
C SER A 51 7.93 -12.95 13.01
N ASP A 52 8.41 -13.15 11.78
CA ASP A 52 9.73 -12.71 11.34
C ASP A 52 9.65 -11.30 10.74
N ARG A 53 10.21 -10.32 11.46
CA ARG A 53 10.13 -8.91 11.09
C ARG A 53 11.27 -8.48 10.16
N GLN A 54 12.05 -9.42 9.61
CA GLN A 54 12.98 -9.11 8.52
C GLN A 54 12.24 -9.03 7.19
N LEU A 55 12.19 -7.83 6.63
CA LEU A 55 11.75 -7.60 5.25
C LEU A 55 12.98 -7.38 4.38
N ASP A 56 13.26 -8.32 3.47
CA ASP A 56 14.26 -8.11 2.43
C ASP A 56 13.65 -7.29 1.29
N ILE A 57 14.10 -6.04 1.11
CA ILE A 57 13.45 -5.11 0.20
C ILE A 57 13.93 -5.35 -1.24
N ASP A 58 13.43 -6.40 -1.88
CA ASP A 58 13.53 -6.62 -3.32
C ASP A 58 12.25 -6.17 -4.04
N TRP A 59 12.02 -4.85 -4.01
CA TRP A 59 10.81 -4.27 -4.62
C TRP A 59 10.61 -4.64 -6.10
N PRO A 60 11.64 -4.62 -6.98
CA PRO A 60 11.46 -5.00 -8.38
C PRO A 60 10.85 -6.40 -8.57
N SER A 61 11.26 -7.38 -7.77
CA SER A 61 10.72 -8.74 -7.84
C SER A 61 9.27 -8.80 -7.36
N HIS A 62 8.94 -8.11 -6.26
CA HIS A 62 7.55 -8.04 -5.77
C HIS A 62 6.63 -7.25 -6.69
N LEU A 63 7.14 -6.22 -7.37
CA LEU A 63 6.38 -5.47 -8.36
C LEU A 63 5.94 -6.38 -9.53
N GLN A 64 6.77 -7.34 -9.94
CA GLN A 64 6.40 -8.32 -10.98
C GLN A 64 5.28 -9.27 -10.54
N GLN A 65 5.18 -9.56 -9.23
CA GLN A 65 4.14 -10.42 -8.67
C GLN A 65 2.75 -9.76 -8.71
N LEU A 66 2.65 -8.44 -8.84
CA LEU A 66 1.36 -7.76 -9.02
C LEU A 66 0.59 -8.27 -10.23
N ALA A 67 1.30 -8.60 -11.32
CA ALA A 67 0.68 -9.10 -12.55
C ALA A 67 0.08 -10.52 -12.41
N THR A 68 0.38 -11.22 -11.31
CA THR A 68 -0.13 -12.57 -11.05
C THR A 68 -1.33 -12.61 -10.10
N LEU A 69 -1.66 -11.48 -9.48
CA LEU A 69 -2.78 -11.38 -8.53
C LEU A 69 -4.12 -11.43 -9.26
N ASP A 70 -5.14 -11.93 -8.56
CA ASP A 70 -6.51 -11.80 -9.07
C ASP A 70 -7.03 -10.35 -8.94
N GLU A 71 -8.21 -10.07 -9.51
CA GLU A 71 -8.80 -8.74 -9.49
C GLU A 71 -9.08 -8.21 -8.07
N ALA A 72 -9.53 -9.08 -7.17
CA ALA A 72 -9.88 -8.71 -5.81
C ALA A 72 -8.62 -8.40 -4.98
N GLU A 73 -7.59 -9.22 -5.11
CA GLU A 73 -6.28 -9.02 -4.48
C GLU A 73 -5.59 -7.77 -5.01
N THR A 74 -5.62 -7.57 -6.34
CA THR A 74 -5.11 -6.36 -6.98
C THR A 74 -5.78 -5.12 -6.42
N GLN A 75 -7.11 -5.14 -6.29
CA GLN A 75 -7.85 -4.02 -5.74
C GLN A 75 -7.45 -3.73 -4.28
N TRP A 76 -7.30 -4.77 -3.46
CA TRP A 76 -6.87 -4.62 -2.07
C TRP A 76 -5.45 -4.07 -1.93
N VAL A 77 -4.51 -4.57 -2.73
CA VAL A 77 -3.12 -4.09 -2.74
C VAL A 77 -3.08 -2.62 -3.14
N LEU A 78 -3.77 -2.24 -4.22
CA LEU A 78 -3.86 -0.84 -4.65
C LEU A 78 -4.49 0.06 -3.59
N GLU A 79 -5.53 -0.42 -2.92
CA GLU A 79 -6.23 0.31 -1.86
C GLU A 79 -5.31 0.59 -0.66
N ILE A 80 -4.58 -0.43 -0.21
CA ILE A 80 -3.69 -0.33 0.96
C ILE A 80 -2.48 0.54 0.64
N LEU A 81 -1.83 0.34 -0.51
CA LEU A 81 -0.68 1.15 -0.92
C LEU A 81 -1.08 2.61 -1.20
N THR A 82 -2.30 2.85 -1.69
CA THR A 82 -2.87 4.19 -1.78
C THR A 82 -2.98 4.84 -0.40
N VAL A 83 -3.62 4.16 0.56
CA VAL A 83 -3.79 4.70 1.93
C VAL A 83 -2.44 5.00 2.55
N ALA A 84 -1.49 4.06 2.45
CA ALA A 84 -0.13 4.25 2.95
C ALA A 84 0.51 5.51 2.36
N THR A 85 0.46 5.66 1.04
CA THR A 85 1.07 6.78 0.32
C THR A 85 0.43 8.12 0.72
N LEU A 86 -0.89 8.15 0.94
CA LEU A 86 -1.60 9.36 1.37
C LEU A 86 -1.33 9.73 2.84
N LEU A 87 -1.12 8.73 3.70
CA LEU A 87 -0.81 8.92 5.13
C LEU A 87 0.58 9.52 5.37
N GLY A 88 1.50 9.39 4.41
CA GLY A 88 2.84 9.97 4.43
C GLY A 88 2.89 11.49 4.18
N GLY A 89 1.75 12.15 4.05
CA GLY A 89 1.67 13.61 3.93
C GLY A 89 1.83 14.10 2.51
N THR A 90 3.03 14.12 1.91
CA THR A 90 3.23 14.81 0.62
C THR A 90 2.98 13.94 -0.61
N TRP A 91 1.93 14.26 -1.37
CA TRP A 91 1.63 13.69 -2.70
C TRP A 91 2.45 14.34 -3.83
N ARG A 92 3.79 14.33 -3.78
CA ARG A 92 4.66 14.85 -4.84
C ARG A 92 5.99 14.09 -4.89
N GLY A 93 6.57 13.95 -6.09
CA GLY A 93 7.88 13.33 -6.25
C GLY A 93 7.84 11.81 -6.05
N ARG A 94 8.56 11.30 -5.05
CA ARG A 94 8.79 9.86 -4.86
C ARG A 94 7.52 9.05 -4.56
N PRO A 95 6.60 9.48 -3.69
CA PRO A 95 5.29 8.83 -3.46
C PRO A 95 4.45 8.69 -4.74
N ARG A 96 4.43 9.72 -5.59
CA ARG A 96 3.69 9.69 -6.85
C ARG A 96 4.29 8.68 -7.82
N ARG A 97 5.61 8.69 -7.98
CA ARG A 97 6.31 7.74 -8.86
C ARG A 97 6.10 6.29 -8.40
N PHE A 98 6.16 6.04 -7.09
CA PHE A 98 5.83 4.74 -6.52
C PHE A 98 4.43 4.27 -6.93
N MET A 99 3.40 5.10 -6.78
CA MET A 99 2.04 4.72 -7.17
C MET A 99 1.87 4.55 -8.69
N GLN A 100 2.62 5.29 -9.52
CA GLN A 100 2.63 5.07 -10.97
C GLN A 100 3.17 3.69 -11.32
N GLU A 101 4.33 3.31 -10.75
CA GLU A 101 4.93 1.99 -10.96
C GLU A 101 3.99 0.85 -10.53
N VAL A 102 3.34 0.98 -9.37
CA VAL A 102 2.37 -0.01 -8.87
C VAL A 102 1.18 -0.14 -9.83
N HIS A 103 0.59 0.98 -10.27
CA HIS A 103 -0.54 0.93 -11.20
C HIS A 103 -0.14 0.32 -12.55
N GLU A 104 1.01 0.72 -13.09
CA GLU A 104 1.53 0.18 -14.35
C GLU A 104 1.76 -1.33 -14.27
N ALA A 105 2.29 -1.83 -13.15
CA ALA A 105 2.49 -3.27 -12.93
C ALA A 105 1.17 -4.07 -12.85
N CYS A 106 0.08 -3.43 -12.40
CA CYS A 106 -1.27 -4.00 -12.45
C CYS A 106 -1.96 -3.82 -13.82
N GLY A 107 -1.28 -3.24 -14.83
CA GLY A 107 -1.87 -2.93 -16.13
C GLY A 107 -2.89 -1.78 -16.09
N ALA A 108 -2.86 -0.95 -15.05
CA ALA A 108 -3.77 0.16 -14.83
C ALA A 108 -3.06 1.52 -14.99
N THR A 109 -3.81 2.56 -15.29
CA THR A 109 -3.32 3.94 -15.23
C THR A 109 -3.66 4.55 -13.88
N LEU A 110 -2.75 5.32 -13.31
CA LEU A 110 -2.98 6.07 -12.07
C LEU A 110 -3.99 7.21 -12.30
N ASP A 111 -5.15 7.16 -11.64
CA ASP A 111 -6.10 8.28 -11.60
C ASP A 111 -5.71 9.27 -10.48
N GLU A 112 -4.87 10.23 -10.85
CA GLU A 112 -4.34 11.22 -9.91
C GLU A 112 -5.41 12.15 -9.31
N GLU A 113 -6.48 12.45 -10.05
CA GLU A 113 -7.54 13.33 -9.56
C GLU A 113 -8.38 12.62 -8.51
N ARG A 114 -8.68 11.34 -8.73
CA ARG A 114 -9.35 10.50 -7.71
C ARG A 114 -8.52 10.39 -6.43
N LEU A 115 -7.20 10.25 -6.55
CA LEU A 115 -6.29 10.20 -5.40
C LEU A 115 -6.24 11.52 -4.62
N LYS A 116 -6.21 12.66 -5.30
CA LYS A 116 -6.29 13.99 -4.66
C LYS A 116 -7.62 14.17 -3.93
N ALA A 117 -8.75 13.81 -4.56
CA ALA A 117 -10.07 13.88 -3.95
C ALA A 117 -10.16 12.99 -2.71
N ARG A 118 -9.63 11.77 -2.79
CA ARG A 118 -9.58 10.83 -1.67
C ARG A 118 -8.75 11.37 -0.51
N ARG A 119 -7.58 11.94 -0.78
CA ARG A 119 -6.74 12.58 0.23
C ARG A 119 -7.48 13.70 0.95
N GLN A 120 -8.17 14.56 0.19
CA GLN A 120 -8.94 15.65 0.75
C GLN A 120 -10.03 15.13 1.71
N ARG A 121 -10.77 14.09 1.29
CA ARG A 121 -11.78 13.45 2.14
C ARG A 121 -11.19 12.83 3.41
N MET A 122 -10.04 12.16 3.32
CA MET A 122 -9.33 11.61 4.48
C MET A 122 -8.92 12.71 5.48
N LEU A 123 -8.39 13.83 4.98
CA LEU A 123 -8.00 14.97 5.83
C LEU A 123 -9.21 15.64 6.51
N GLU A 124 -10.38 15.58 5.86
CA GLU A 124 -11.65 16.05 6.41
C GLU A 124 -12.34 15.03 7.32
N GLY A 125 -11.73 13.87 7.57
CA GLY A 125 -12.30 12.80 8.40
C GLY A 125 -13.49 12.08 7.76
N ARG A 126 -13.71 12.20 6.45
CA ARG A 126 -14.75 11.48 5.71
C ARG A 126 -14.18 10.16 5.19
N GLN A 127 -14.76 9.04 5.60
CA GLN A 127 -14.49 7.73 5.00
C GLN A 127 -15.46 7.49 3.84
N ASP A 128 -14.97 7.03 2.70
CA ASP A 128 -15.83 6.58 1.61
C ASP A 128 -16.68 5.40 2.10
N ALA A 129 -17.99 5.49 1.88
CA ALA A 129 -18.99 4.50 2.25
C ALA A 129 -18.93 3.26 1.35
#